data_AF-A0AAQ6IDA3-F1
#
_entry.id   AF-A0AAQ6IDA3-F1
#
_cell.length_a   1.000
_cell.length_b   1.000
_cell.length_c   1.000
_cell.angle_alpha   90.00
_cell.angle_beta   90.00
_cell.angle_gamma   90.00
#
_symmetry.space_group_name_H-M   'P 1'
#
loop_
_entity.id
_entity.type
_entity.pdbx_description
1 polymer ?
#
loop_
_entity_poly.entity_id
_entity_poly.type
_entity_poly.pdbx_seq_one_letter_code
_entity_poly.pdbx_strand_id
1 'polypeptide(L)'
;MDPYSQRNQLKIRDPRSDGSEHDQTQNPDRNAAVSGNPQQTDRQPRYSDGFTMIPPNESRRSEMTMNAQKEEEAFQRWKETNRVTSVHVNPERLGGNVSLAEARQKQLTNLRCSKLQKKLKQDEQEKKRKREEEEKIQKMRAEQRQKAERLKERNEQEDQRRKEQLRQDHLRTTDSFLQSLERRAPGPVVSGCAPHTSSRSEAVESKQTDKPEKSVRDVQLEHRKVNAAFLEKLEGRGRGSENGVKMEGVQEAERPCLASEDFRQRLNISTDQQVHLAHLKPDPERSCSDGTEKADPEPDYDWALMKLMNSFPDYNKVFLDDILQQCSGNYEEACTLLL
;
A
#
# COMPACT_ATOMS: atom_id res chain seq x y z
N MET A 1 -5.68 -15.80 35.29
CA MET A 1 -4.61 -16.46 34.50
C MET A 1 -4.03 -15.41 33.58
N ASP A 2 -2.96 -14.75 34.00
CA ASP A 2 -2.20 -13.82 33.18
C ASP A 2 -0.72 -14.24 33.25
N PRO A 3 -0.14 -14.80 32.17
CA PRO A 3 1.18 -15.40 32.21
C PRO A 3 2.31 -14.45 31.76
N TYR A 4 2.20 -13.14 31.96
CA TYR A 4 3.36 -12.23 31.88
C TYR A 4 4.02 -12.06 33.26
N SER A 5 4.68 -13.12 33.73
CA SER A 5 5.73 -12.98 34.75
C SER A 5 6.68 -14.17 34.72
N GLN A 6 7.98 -13.86 34.87
CA GLN A 6 9.17 -14.73 34.84
C GLN A 6 9.75 -14.91 33.42
N ARG A 7 10.98 -14.51 33.11
CA ARG A 7 12.21 -14.68 33.90
C ARG A 7 13.31 -13.72 33.38
N ASN A 8 13.94 -13.02 34.31
CA ASN A 8 15.29 -12.45 34.18
C ASN A 8 16.34 -13.56 33.97
N GLN A 9 17.64 -13.18 33.89
CA GLN A 9 18.88 -13.97 33.75
C GLN A 9 19.29 -14.12 32.27
N LEU A 10 20.33 -13.49 31.69
CA LEU A 10 21.70 -13.24 32.16
C LEU A 10 22.28 -12.02 31.42
N LYS A 11 22.65 -10.95 32.15
CA LYS A 11 23.68 -10.00 31.71
C LYS A 11 24.90 -10.26 32.58
N ILE A 12 25.88 -10.96 32.01
CA ILE A 12 27.21 -11.05 32.59
C ILE A 12 27.86 -9.68 32.41
N ARG A 13 28.10 -9.01 33.54
CA ARG A 13 29.05 -7.90 33.66
C ARG A 13 30.41 -8.52 33.93
N ASP A 14 31.46 -7.93 33.37
CA ASP A 14 32.67 -7.66 34.15
C ASP A 14 33.29 -6.29 33.77
N PRO A 15 34.01 -5.64 34.70
CA PRO A 15 34.28 -4.19 34.69
C PRO A 15 35.78 -3.82 34.71
N ARG A 16 36.05 -2.51 34.87
CA ARG A 16 37.31 -1.79 35.21
C ARG A 16 38.11 -1.32 33.99
N SER A 17 38.74 -0.14 33.90
CA SER A 17 39.13 0.98 34.79
C SER A 17 39.35 2.21 33.87
N ASP A 18 39.02 3.48 34.14
CA ASP A 18 39.36 4.46 35.20
C ASP A 18 40.33 5.56 34.68
N GLY A 19 40.13 6.82 35.09
CA GLY A 19 41.03 8.00 34.89
C GLY A 19 40.47 9.17 34.05
N SER A 20 39.95 10.25 34.68
CA SER A 20 40.62 11.55 35.01
C SER A 20 41.02 12.37 33.77
N GLU A 21 40.87 13.70 33.63
CA GLU A 21 40.44 14.86 34.41
C GLU A 21 40.69 16.09 33.49
N HIS A 22 39.85 17.13 33.47
CA HIS A 22 40.25 18.57 33.47
C HIS A 22 39.10 19.53 33.10
N ASP A 23 39.30 20.74 33.59
CA ASP A 23 38.38 21.75 34.08
C ASP A 23 38.29 22.98 33.13
N GLN A 24 37.34 23.87 33.45
CA GLN A 24 37.29 25.32 33.13
C GLN A 24 36.53 25.86 31.89
N THR A 25 35.32 26.36 32.21
CA THR A 25 34.79 27.75 32.07
C THR A 25 34.55 28.41 30.69
N GLN A 26 33.31 28.91 30.57
CA GLN A 26 32.80 30.13 29.89
C GLN A 26 31.80 29.95 28.72
N ASN A 27 30.61 30.54 28.96
CA ASN A 27 29.38 30.76 28.19
C ASN A 27 29.55 31.48 26.81
N PRO A 28 28.47 31.82 26.03
CA PRO A 28 27.08 31.31 25.96
C PRO A 28 26.63 30.98 24.51
N ASP A 29 25.39 30.50 24.39
CA ASP A 29 24.48 30.69 23.25
C ASP A 29 24.75 29.92 21.94
N ARG A 30 23.98 28.84 21.74
CA ARG A 30 23.42 28.46 20.42
C ARG A 30 22.48 27.26 20.52
N ASN A 31 21.20 27.56 20.32
CA ASN A 31 20.21 26.78 19.58
C ASN A 31 20.40 25.25 19.52
N ALA A 32 19.61 24.53 20.31
CA ALA A 32 19.24 23.15 20.00
C ALA A 32 17.73 23.01 20.08
N ALA A 33 17.11 22.95 18.90
CA ALA A 33 15.78 22.40 18.71
C ALA A 33 15.73 21.00 19.31
N VAL A 34 14.76 20.75 20.19
CA VAL A 34 14.35 19.40 20.58
C VAL A 34 12.89 19.23 20.19
N SER A 35 12.72 18.48 19.11
CA SER A 35 11.50 17.75 18.83
C SER A 35 11.24 16.75 19.95
N GLY A 36 10.01 16.72 20.46
CA GLY A 36 9.49 15.58 21.23
C GLY A 36 8.88 15.94 22.57
N ASN A 37 7.55 15.84 22.62
CA ASN A 37 6.64 15.90 23.77
C ASN A 37 6.34 17.28 24.38
N PRO A 38 5.05 17.69 24.45
CA PRO A 38 4.68 18.74 25.40
C PRO A 38 5.02 18.24 26.81
N GLN A 39 5.68 19.09 27.59
CA GLN A 39 6.13 18.82 28.95
C GLN A 39 5.04 18.05 29.72
N GLN A 40 5.37 16.82 30.12
CA GLN A 40 4.65 16.15 31.19
C GLN A 40 4.92 16.96 32.45
N THR A 41 4.06 17.94 32.73
CA THR A 41 3.91 18.51 34.07
C THR A 41 3.72 17.35 35.03
N ASP A 42 4.44 17.37 36.16
CA ASP A 42 4.54 16.27 37.13
C ASP A 42 3.20 15.58 37.42
N ARG A 43 3.00 14.52 36.64
CA ARG A 43 1.91 13.55 36.51
C ARG A 43 1.28 12.91 37.71
N GLN A 44 1.71 13.22 38.93
CA GLN A 44 1.76 12.20 39.96
C GLN A 44 0.34 11.69 40.30
N PRO A 45 0.03 10.40 40.02
CA PRO A 45 -1.27 9.84 40.34
C PRO A 45 -1.50 9.91 41.85
N ARG A 46 -2.65 10.43 42.28
CA ARG A 46 -3.06 10.39 43.68
C ARG A 46 -3.82 9.10 43.96
N TYR A 47 -3.29 8.28 44.84
CA TYR A 47 -3.90 7.02 45.25
C TYR A 47 -4.77 7.28 46.49
N SER A 48 -6.06 6.97 46.38
CA SER A 48 -7.04 7.00 47.48
C SER A 48 -7.50 5.56 47.68
N ASP A 49 -7.70 5.10 48.92
CA ASP A 49 -7.91 3.69 49.27
C ASP A 49 -9.08 3.06 48.48
N GLY A 50 -8.75 2.43 47.32
CA GLY A 50 -9.68 1.85 46.35
C GLY A 50 -9.67 2.41 44.91
N PHE A 51 -9.10 3.59 44.64
CA PHE A 51 -9.01 4.16 43.27
C PHE A 51 -7.83 5.12 43.06
N THR A 52 -7.38 5.22 41.80
CA THR A 52 -6.30 6.11 41.37
C THR A 52 -6.87 7.33 40.65
N MET A 53 -6.62 8.52 41.20
CA MET A 53 -6.96 9.79 40.55
C MET A 53 -5.78 10.32 39.75
N ILE A 54 -5.96 10.46 38.44
CA ILE A 54 -5.00 11.11 37.56
C ILE A 54 -5.50 12.54 37.27
N PRO A 55 -4.75 13.59 37.63
CA PRO A 55 -5.17 14.98 37.41
C PRO A 55 -5.39 15.28 35.90
N PRO A 56 -6.35 16.15 35.52
CA PRO A 56 -6.63 16.48 34.12
C PRO A 56 -5.47 17.15 33.38
N ASN A 57 -5.28 16.77 32.12
CA ASN A 57 -4.54 17.39 31.00
C ASN A 57 -4.38 18.92 30.89
N GLU A 58 -4.04 19.77 31.86
CA GLU A 58 -4.07 21.24 31.68
C GLU A 58 -3.50 21.78 30.35
N SER A 59 -2.35 21.27 29.86
CA SER A 59 -1.81 21.69 28.55
C SER A 59 -2.65 21.16 27.38
N ARG A 60 -3.03 19.88 27.41
CA ARG A 60 -3.91 19.29 26.38
C ARG A 60 -5.32 19.90 26.40
N ARG A 61 -5.79 20.30 27.58
CA ARG A 61 -7.10 20.89 27.84
C ARG A 61 -7.12 22.33 27.37
N SER A 62 -6.07 23.11 27.63
CA SER A 62 -5.93 24.47 27.11
C SER A 62 -5.81 24.45 25.58
N GLU A 63 -5.02 23.53 25.01
CA GLU A 63 -4.93 23.35 23.55
C GLU A 63 -6.29 23.01 22.93
N MET A 64 -7.00 22.04 23.50
CA MET A 64 -8.34 21.67 23.05
C MET A 64 -9.32 22.84 23.17
N THR A 65 -9.25 23.62 24.25
CA THR A 65 -10.10 24.80 24.46
C THR A 65 -9.79 25.89 23.44
N MET A 66 -8.51 26.16 23.20
CA MET A 66 -8.05 27.13 22.21
C MET A 66 -8.47 26.73 20.80
N ASN A 67 -8.31 25.45 20.43
CA ASN A 67 -8.74 24.93 19.13
C ASN A 67 -10.26 25.01 18.99
N ALA A 68 -11.03 24.64 20.01
CA ALA A 68 -12.49 24.78 20.01
C ALA A 68 -12.93 26.24 19.85
N GLN A 69 -12.28 27.18 20.55
CA GLN A 69 -12.55 28.62 20.40
C GLN A 69 -12.23 29.11 18.99
N LYS A 70 -11.09 28.69 18.44
CA LYS A 70 -10.69 29.05 17.08
C LYS A 70 -11.64 28.51 16.01
N GLU A 71 -12.09 27.26 16.16
CA GLU A 71 -13.08 26.64 15.29
C GLU A 71 -14.44 27.33 15.40
N GLU A 72 -14.88 27.68 16.61
CA GLU A 72 -16.10 28.45 16.85
C GLU A 72 -16.02 29.83 16.18
N GLU A 73 -14.92 30.58 16.36
CA GLU A 73 -14.73 31.85 15.67
C GLU A 73 -14.75 31.71 14.14
N ALA A 74 -14.12 30.66 13.59
CA ALA A 74 -14.15 30.40 12.16
C ALA A 74 -15.58 30.10 11.68
N PHE A 75 -16.35 29.35 12.47
CA PHE A 75 -17.75 29.07 12.19
C PHE A 75 -18.61 30.34 12.26
N GLN A 76 -18.38 31.21 13.26
CA GLN A 76 -19.08 32.49 13.38
C GLN A 76 -18.75 33.42 12.22
N ARG A 77 -17.46 33.54 11.83
CA ARG A 77 -17.07 34.31 10.64
C ARG A 77 -17.71 33.76 9.37
N TRP A 78 -17.78 32.44 9.22
CA TRP A 78 -18.47 31.81 8.09
C TRP A 78 -19.95 32.13 8.12
N LYS A 79 -20.61 32.04 9.29
CA LYS A 79 -22.01 32.43 9.46
C LYS A 79 -22.24 33.87 9.09
N GLU A 80 -21.43 34.81 9.58
CA GLU A 80 -21.52 36.24 9.29
C GLU A 80 -21.35 36.52 7.79
N THR A 81 -20.35 35.89 7.17
CA THR A 81 -20.07 36.03 5.73
C THR A 81 -21.20 35.46 4.87
N ASN A 82 -21.81 34.37 5.31
CA ASN A 82 -22.94 33.72 4.61
C ASN A 82 -24.29 34.17 5.16
N ARG A 83 -24.32 35.17 6.06
CA ARG A 83 -25.56 35.65 6.67
C ARG A 83 -26.29 36.45 5.61
N VAL A 84 -27.36 35.90 5.09
CA VAL A 84 -28.29 36.66 4.26
C VAL A 84 -28.90 37.75 5.15
N THR A 85 -28.61 39.01 4.84
CA THR A 85 -29.20 40.14 5.55
C THR A 85 -30.71 40.12 5.38
N SER A 86 -31.44 40.21 6.49
CA SER A 86 -32.90 40.28 6.44
C SER A 86 -33.30 41.55 5.72
N VAL A 87 -33.89 41.40 4.54
CA VAL A 87 -34.41 42.51 3.76
C VAL A 87 -35.86 42.73 4.18
N HIS A 88 -36.13 43.76 4.96
CA HIS A 88 -37.47 44.21 5.33
C HIS A 88 -38.02 45.20 4.30
N VAL A 89 -38.15 44.74 3.05
CA VAL A 89 -38.93 45.45 2.04
C VAL A 89 -40.21 44.65 1.82
N ASN A 90 -41.34 45.34 1.71
CA ASN A 90 -42.58 44.69 1.31
C ASN A 90 -42.34 44.11 -0.10
N PRO A 91 -42.44 42.79 -0.29
CA PRO A 91 -42.16 42.19 -1.58
C PRO A 91 -43.18 42.71 -2.60
N GLU A 92 -42.70 43.41 -3.62
CA GLU A 92 -43.53 43.96 -4.70
C GLU A 92 -44.24 42.85 -5.49
N ARG A 93 -43.64 41.66 -5.55
CA ARG A 93 -44.21 40.44 -6.12
C ARG A 93 -44.04 39.29 -5.15
N LEU A 94 -45.12 38.54 -4.92
CA LEU A 94 -45.09 37.29 -4.18
C LEU A 94 -44.68 36.16 -5.14
N GLY A 95 -43.55 35.51 -4.86
CA GLY A 95 -42.99 34.43 -5.68
C GLY A 95 -41.71 34.83 -6.42
N GLY A 96 -40.89 33.84 -6.75
CA GLY A 96 -39.63 34.06 -7.48
C GLY A 96 -39.84 34.75 -8.82
N ASN A 97 -38.83 35.48 -9.29
CA ASN A 97 -38.82 36.18 -10.58
C ASN A 97 -38.80 35.26 -11.81
N VAL A 98 -38.76 33.95 -11.59
CA VAL A 98 -38.61 32.90 -12.59
C VAL A 98 -39.99 32.40 -13.01
N SER A 99 -40.25 32.33 -14.31
CA SER A 99 -41.50 31.74 -14.82
C SER A 99 -41.59 30.25 -14.47
N LEU A 100 -42.79 29.72 -14.27
CA LEU A 100 -43.01 28.29 -13.97
C LEU A 100 -42.32 27.37 -14.99
N ALA A 101 -42.33 27.75 -16.26
CA ALA A 101 -41.69 26.99 -17.33
C ALA A 101 -40.16 26.97 -17.17
N GLU A 102 -39.56 28.10 -16.85
CA GLU A 102 -38.12 28.23 -16.62
C GLU A 102 -37.68 27.46 -15.36
N ALA A 103 -38.48 27.52 -14.29
CA ALA A 103 -38.24 26.75 -13.07
C ALA A 103 -38.26 25.24 -13.34
N ARG A 104 -39.23 24.76 -14.14
CA ARG A 104 -39.31 23.36 -14.56
C ARG A 104 -38.15 22.96 -15.46
N GLN A 105 -37.78 23.79 -16.43
CA GLN A 105 -36.63 23.55 -17.28
C GLN A 105 -35.35 23.46 -16.45
N LYS A 106 -35.15 24.36 -15.49
CA LYS A 106 -34.01 24.34 -14.57
C LYS A 106 -33.99 23.11 -13.68
N GLN A 107 -35.15 22.65 -13.22
CA GLN A 107 -35.25 21.40 -12.46
C GLN A 107 -34.85 20.20 -13.32
N LEU A 108 -35.33 20.15 -14.58
CA LEU A 108 -34.97 19.10 -15.54
C LEU A 108 -33.47 19.11 -15.87
N THR A 109 -32.88 20.28 -16.13
CA THR A 109 -31.45 20.40 -16.39
C THR A 109 -30.61 20.03 -15.17
N ASN A 110 -31.02 20.47 -13.98
CA ASN A 110 -30.36 20.07 -12.73
C ASN A 110 -30.43 18.57 -12.52
N LEU A 111 -31.60 17.94 -12.73
CA LEU A 111 -31.75 16.50 -12.59
C LEU A 111 -30.87 15.75 -13.60
N ARG A 112 -30.83 16.22 -14.86
CA ARG A 112 -30.00 15.65 -15.92
C ARG A 112 -28.50 15.76 -15.62
N CYS A 113 -28.05 16.89 -15.07
CA CYS A 113 -26.63 17.18 -14.86
C CYS A 113 -26.11 16.85 -13.45
N SER A 114 -26.99 16.58 -12.47
CA SER A 114 -26.62 16.39 -11.06
C SER A 114 -25.64 15.23 -10.86
N LYS A 115 -25.88 14.09 -11.52
CA LYS A 115 -25.00 12.92 -11.43
C LYS A 115 -23.58 13.25 -11.94
N LEU A 116 -23.48 13.89 -13.09
CA LEU A 116 -22.20 14.29 -13.68
C LEU A 116 -21.47 15.32 -12.80
N GLN A 117 -22.18 16.34 -12.32
CA GLN A 117 -21.58 17.37 -11.45
C GLN A 117 -21.06 16.77 -10.14
N LYS A 118 -21.79 15.81 -9.55
CA LYS A 118 -21.33 15.10 -8.35
C LYS A 118 -20.06 14.31 -8.61
N LYS A 119 -19.98 13.62 -9.75
CA LYS A 119 -18.78 12.88 -10.17
C LYS A 119 -17.57 13.80 -10.34
N LEU A 120 -17.72 14.90 -11.07
CA LEU A 120 -16.64 15.89 -11.23
C LEU A 120 -16.14 16.44 -9.88
N LYS A 121 -17.04 16.79 -8.96
CA LYS A 121 -16.67 17.26 -7.62
C LYS A 121 -15.95 16.18 -6.81
N GLN A 122 -16.37 14.92 -6.93
CA GLN A 122 -15.70 13.79 -6.26
C GLN A 122 -14.30 13.57 -6.81
N ASP A 123 -14.14 13.56 -8.14
CA ASP A 123 -12.86 13.36 -8.79
C ASP A 123 -11.87 14.49 -8.49
N GLU A 124 -12.35 15.74 -8.44
CA GLU A 124 -11.54 16.90 -8.02
C GLU A 124 -11.05 16.76 -6.58
N GLN A 125 -11.92 16.34 -5.65
CA GLN A 125 -11.55 16.10 -4.27
C GLN A 125 -10.57 14.93 -4.14
N GLU A 126 -10.81 13.83 -4.84
CA GLU A 126 -9.91 12.67 -4.82
C GLU A 126 -8.54 13.03 -5.39
N LYS A 127 -8.50 13.75 -6.51
CA LYS A 127 -7.25 14.23 -7.12
C LYS A 127 -6.48 15.16 -6.18
N LYS A 128 -7.18 16.04 -5.45
CA LYS A 128 -6.55 16.90 -4.45
C LYS A 128 -5.97 16.07 -3.29
N ARG A 129 -6.73 15.11 -2.76
CA ARG A 129 -6.26 14.22 -1.67
C ARG A 129 -5.04 13.40 -2.10
N LYS A 130 -5.05 12.85 -3.32
CA LYS A 130 -3.91 12.10 -3.88
C LYS A 130 -2.65 12.97 -3.98
N ARG A 131 -2.75 14.21 -4.47
CA ARG A 131 -1.62 15.13 -4.54
C ARG A 131 -1.02 15.42 -3.16
N GLU A 132 -1.87 15.71 -2.17
CA GLU A 132 -1.41 15.97 -0.80
C GLU A 132 -0.74 14.74 -0.17
N GLU A 133 -1.22 13.53 -0.48
CA GLU A 133 -0.59 12.29 -0.04
C GLU A 133 0.75 12.04 -0.74
N GLU A 134 0.81 12.22 -2.06
CA GLU A 134 2.03 12.10 -2.85
C GLU A 134 3.12 13.07 -2.36
N GLU A 135 2.76 14.32 -2.06
CA GLU A 135 3.69 15.31 -1.50
C GLU A 135 4.23 14.87 -0.13
N LYS A 136 3.38 14.30 0.75
CA LYS A 136 3.83 13.77 2.04
C LYS A 136 4.76 12.57 1.86
N ILE A 137 4.43 11.65 0.97
CA ILE A 137 5.27 10.50 0.66
C ILE A 137 6.61 10.97 0.08
N GLN A 138 6.60 11.95 -0.82
CA GLN A 138 7.81 12.51 -1.39
C GLN A 138 8.68 13.18 -0.34
N LYS A 139 8.08 13.93 0.60
CA LYS A 139 8.78 14.53 1.73
C LYS A 139 9.42 13.46 2.62
N MET A 140 8.67 12.43 3.02
CA MET A 140 9.20 11.32 3.81
C MET A 140 10.35 10.59 3.10
N ARG A 141 10.22 10.35 1.78
CA ARG A 141 11.28 9.73 0.97
C ARG A 141 12.52 10.62 0.91
N ALA A 142 12.37 11.93 0.72
CA ALA A 142 13.47 12.88 0.72
C ALA A 142 14.20 12.91 2.07
N GLU A 143 13.45 12.94 3.17
CA GLU A 143 14.01 12.87 4.52
C GLU A 143 14.79 11.56 4.76
N GLN A 144 14.27 10.42 4.29
CA GLN A 144 14.98 9.14 4.39
C GLN A 144 16.25 9.13 3.55
N ARG A 145 16.21 9.67 2.32
CA ARG A 145 17.41 9.82 1.48
C ARG A 145 18.48 10.67 2.16
N GLN A 146 18.08 11.81 2.72
CA GLN A 146 19.01 12.69 3.44
C GLN A 146 19.61 12.00 4.68
N LYS A 147 18.82 11.21 5.41
CA LYS A 147 19.34 10.41 6.54
C LYS A 147 20.34 9.35 6.07
N ALA A 148 20.05 8.67 4.97
CA ALA A 148 20.94 7.67 4.39
C ALA A 148 22.26 8.28 3.90
N GLU A 149 22.20 9.45 3.26
CA GLU A 149 23.37 10.20 2.80
C GLU A 149 24.26 10.62 3.98
N ARG A 150 23.67 11.24 5.02
CA ARG A 150 24.42 11.59 6.24
C ARG A 150 25.06 10.39 6.92
N LEU A 151 24.37 9.25 6.93
CA LEU A 151 24.91 8.02 7.51
C LEU A 151 26.09 7.48 6.68
N LYS A 152 25.97 7.52 5.35
CA LYS A 152 27.02 7.10 4.43
C LYS A 152 28.27 7.97 4.59
N GLU A 153 28.10 9.28 4.65
CA GLU A 153 29.22 10.21 4.86
C GLU A 153 29.93 9.95 6.20
N ARG A 154 29.18 9.74 7.29
CA ARG A 154 29.77 9.37 8.59
C ARG A 154 30.58 8.08 8.50
N ASN A 155 30.03 7.05 7.86
CA ASN A 155 30.72 5.76 7.73
C ASN A 155 31.99 5.90 6.88
N GLU A 156 31.96 6.68 5.80
CA GLU A 156 33.13 6.94 4.96
C GLU A 156 34.25 7.64 5.77
N GLN A 157 33.90 8.62 6.61
CA GLN A 157 34.86 9.26 7.51
C GLN A 157 35.45 8.29 8.53
N GLU A 158 34.63 7.43 9.13
CA GLU A 158 35.11 6.43 10.08
C GLU A 158 36.04 5.41 9.41
N ASP A 159 35.68 4.92 8.22
CA ASP A 159 36.51 4.00 7.45
C ASP A 159 37.82 4.65 6.99
N GLN A 160 37.82 5.94 6.66
CA GLN A 160 39.05 6.70 6.40
C GLN A 160 39.93 6.75 7.66
N ARG A 161 39.36 7.03 8.83
CA ARG A 161 40.10 7.04 10.10
C ARG A 161 40.69 5.67 10.43
N ARG A 162 39.92 4.59 10.25
CA ARG A 162 40.39 3.21 10.44
C ARG A 162 41.54 2.86 9.50
N LYS A 163 41.44 3.25 8.22
CA LYS A 163 42.52 3.05 7.23
C LYS A 163 43.79 3.81 7.61
N GLU A 164 43.66 5.05 8.06
CA GLU A 164 44.81 5.86 8.47
C GLU A 164 45.45 5.29 9.75
N GLN A 165 44.66 4.87 10.74
CA GLN A 165 45.17 4.19 11.93
C GLN A 165 45.92 2.90 11.57
N LEU A 166 45.33 2.06 10.72
CA LEU A 166 45.97 0.83 10.27
C LEU A 166 47.28 1.11 9.53
N ARG A 167 47.31 2.18 8.72
CA ARG A 167 48.54 2.63 8.06
C ARG A 167 49.60 3.06 9.08
N GLN A 168 49.24 3.84 10.09
CA GLN A 168 50.16 4.26 11.15
C GLN A 168 50.68 3.07 11.97
N ASP A 169 49.81 2.14 12.34
CA ASP A 169 50.20 0.92 13.05
C ASP A 169 51.13 0.04 12.20
N HIS A 170 50.88 -0.05 10.89
CA HIS A 170 51.75 -0.77 9.96
C HIS A 170 53.15 -0.13 9.89
N LEU A 171 53.23 1.20 9.81
CA LEU A 171 54.50 1.93 9.85
C LEU A 171 55.22 1.70 11.18
N ARG A 172 54.52 1.87 12.32
CA ARG A 172 55.10 1.63 13.65
C ARG A 172 55.61 0.19 13.81
N THR A 173 54.87 -0.78 13.31
CA THR A 173 55.24 -2.20 13.36
C THR A 173 56.49 -2.45 12.53
N THR A 174 56.54 -1.92 11.31
CA THR A 174 57.69 -2.04 10.41
C THR A 174 58.93 -1.38 11.01
N ASP A 175 58.80 -0.17 11.55
CA ASP A 175 59.91 0.54 12.21
C ASP A 175 60.40 -0.21 13.45
N SER A 176 59.49 -0.74 14.28
CA SER A 176 59.86 -1.53 15.45
C SER A 176 60.61 -2.81 15.07
N PHE A 177 60.22 -3.43 13.95
CA PHE A 177 60.90 -4.59 13.39
C PHE A 177 62.30 -4.22 12.89
N LEU A 178 62.45 -3.14 12.12
CA LEU A 178 63.75 -2.64 11.65
C LEU A 178 64.68 -2.31 12.83
N GLN A 179 64.20 -1.58 13.84
CA GLN A 179 64.98 -1.31 15.05
C GLN A 179 65.37 -2.58 15.81
N SER A 180 64.53 -3.62 15.78
CA SER A 180 64.88 -4.92 16.38
C SER A 180 66.00 -5.64 15.63
N LEU A 181 66.04 -5.51 14.30
CA LEU A 181 67.13 -6.03 13.48
C LEU A 181 68.43 -5.24 13.69
N GLU A 182 68.35 -3.91 13.78
CA GLU A 182 69.50 -3.05 14.07
C GLU A 182 70.09 -3.34 15.46
N ARG A 183 69.25 -3.51 16.48
CA ARG A 183 69.71 -3.91 17.83
C ARG A 183 70.27 -5.34 17.87
N ARG A 184 69.90 -6.19 16.90
CA ARG A 184 70.40 -7.56 16.76
C ARG A 184 71.61 -7.66 15.82
N ALA A 185 71.98 -6.57 15.14
CA ALA A 185 73.21 -6.48 14.36
C ALA A 185 74.41 -6.41 15.32
N PRO A 186 75.34 -7.38 15.30
CA PRO A 186 76.51 -7.35 16.17
C PRO A 186 77.61 -6.43 15.60
N GLY A 187 78.19 -5.57 16.43
CA GLY A 187 79.52 -5.00 16.21
C GLY A 187 80.62 -6.09 16.36
N PRO A 188 81.82 -5.89 15.80
CA PRO A 188 82.62 -6.96 15.21
C PRO A 188 83.34 -7.80 16.25
N VAL A 189 82.94 -9.08 16.40
CA VAL A 189 83.88 -10.20 16.57
C VAL A 189 83.19 -11.53 16.24
N VAL A 190 83.72 -12.15 15.18
CA VAL A 190 83.90 -13.59 14.96
C VAL A 190 82.65 -14.47 14.85
N SER A 191 82.40 -14.84 13.59
CA SER A 191 82.24 -16.22 13.09
C SER A 191 81.17 -17.11 13.71
N GLY A 192 80.25 -17.56 12.84
CA GLY A 192 79.70 -18.90 12.98
C GLY A 192 78.27 -19.08 12.50
N CYS A 193 78.14 -19.59 11.27
CA CYS A 193 77.05 -20.43 10.77
C CYS A 193 75.80 -19.73 10.20
N ALA A 194 75.81 -19.58 8.88
CA ALA A 194 74.67 -19.98 8.05
C ALA A 194 74.95 -21.41 7.51
N PRO A 195 73.92 -22.23 7.32
CA PRO A 195 73.61 -22.55 5.94
C PRO A 195 72.11 -22.44 5.61
N HIS A 196 71.87 -21.65 4.56
CA HIS A 196 70.97 -21.86 3.44
C HIS A 196 70.04 -23.10 3.50
N THR A 197 68.73 -22.84 3.41
CA THR A 197 67.88 -23.57 2.46
C THR A 197 67.11 -22.55 1.63
N SER A 198 67.79 -22.02 0.60
CA SER A 198 67.09 -21.55 -0.60
C SER A 198 66.98 -22.76 -1.52
N SER A 199 65.76 -23.20 -1.82
CA SER A 199 65.51 -24.16 -2.89
C SER A 199 64.35 -23.68 -3.74
N ARG A 200 64.74 -23.29 -4.96
CA ARG A 200 64.04 -23.45 -6.24
C ARG A 200 63.05 -22.36 -6.67
N SER A 201 63.52 -21.63 -7.67
CA SER A 201 62.79 -20.77 -8.61
C SER A 201 61.87 -21.58 -9.55
N GLU A 202 60.77 -20.90 -9.89
CA GLU A 202 59.78 -21.02 -10.98
C GLU A 202 59.90 -22.17 -12.01
N ALA A 203 58.80 -22.93 -12.17
CA ALA A 203 58.13 -23.19 -13.46
C ALA A 203 56.99 -24.23 -13.32
N VAL A 204 55.75 -23.76 -13.58
CA VAL A 204 54.58 -24.48 -14.13
C VAL A 204 53.67 -25.29 -13.18
N GLU A 205 52.40 -24.85 -13.19
CA GLU A 205 51.14 -25.56 -12.92
C GLU A 205 50.61 -25.80 -11.49
N SER A 206 49.63 -24.93 -11.15
CA SER A 206 48.26 -25.29 -10.74
C SER A 206 48.09 -26.31 -9.62
N LYS A 207 47.82 -25.80 -8.41
CA LYS A 207 46.58 -26.03 -7.62
C LYS A 207 46.73 -25.57 -6.16
N GLN A 208 45.71 -24.86 -5.70
CA GLN A 208 45.28 -24.73 -4.29
C GLN A 208 46.26 -24.02 -3.33
N THR A 209 45.95 -22.83 -2.86
CA THR A 209 44.86 -22.64 -1.88
C THR A 209 44.30 -21.21 -1.95
N ASP A 210 43.39 -21.00 -2.90
CA ASP A 210 42.39 -19.95 -2.81
C ASP A 210 41.51 -20.25 -1.58
N LYS A 211 41.63 -19.46 -0.52
CA LYS A 211 40.48 -19.25 0.35
C LYS A 211 39.52 -18.39 -0.46
N PRO A 212 38.30 -18.85 -0.80
CA PRO A 212 37.35 -18.01 -1.49
C PRO A 212 36.83 -17.01 -0.46
N GLU A 213 37.42 -15.82 -0.41
CA GLU A 213 36.61 -14.64 -0.13
C GLU A 213 35.54 -14.64 -1.21
N LYS A 214 34.34 -15.11 -0.84
CA LYS A 214 33.18 -15.21 -1.72
C LYS A 214 33.12 -13.91 -2.50
N SER A 215 33.36 -14.01 -3.81
CA SER A 215 33.39 -12.85 -4.69
C SER A 215 32.11 -12.06 -4.44
N VAL A 216 32.14 -10.73 -4.55
CA VAL A 216 30.92 -9.90 -4.46
C VAL A 216 29.82 -10.45 -5.38
N ARG A 217 30.22 -11.10 -6.49
CA ARG A 217 29.31 -11.82 -7.38
C ARG A 217 28.69 -13.07 -6.75
N ASP A 218 29.43 -13.85 -5.97
CA ASP A 218 28.92 -15.02 -5.25
C ASP A 218 27.94 -14.61 -4.17
N VAL A 219 28.22 -13.54 -3.42
CA VAL A 219 27.30 -13.00 -2.41
C VAL A 219 26.01 -12.50 -3.07
N GLN A 220 26.11 -11.83 -4.23
CA GLN A 220 24.92 -11.41 -5.00
C GLN A 220 24.14 -12.59 -5.57
N LEU A 221 24.83 -13.63 -6.06
CA LEU A 221 24.20 -14.87 -6.52
C LEU A 221 23.47 -15.59 -5.39
N GLU A 222 24.07 -15.66 -4.21
CA GLU A 222 23.44 -16.24 -3.03
C GLU A 222 22.22 -15.41 -2.58
N HIS A 223 22.32 -14.07 -2.53
CA HIS A 223 21.15 -13.21 -2.28
C HIS A 223 20.04 -13.42 -3.31
N ARG A 224 20.39 -13.57 -4.59
CA ARG A 224 19.41 -13.84 -5.66
C ARG A 224 18.73 -15.19 -5.47
N LYS A 225 19.48 -16.25 -5.11
CA LYS A 225 18.94 -17.58 -4.83
C LYS A 225 18.03 -17.59 -3.61
N VAL A 226 18.43 -16.93 -2.52
CA VAL A 226 17.64 -16.84 -1.29
C VAL A 226 16.35 -16.05 -1.55
N ASN A 227 16.42 -14.95 -2.30
CA ASN A 227 15.24 -14.19 -2.67
C ASN A 227 14.30 -14.98 -3.59
N ALA A 228 14.84 -15.75 -4.55
CA ALA A 228 14.05 -16.62 -5.41
C ALA A 228 13.34 -17.72 -4.60
N ALA A 229 14.05 -18.40 -3.70
CA ALA A 229 13.47 -19.42 -2.82
C ALA A 229 12.43 -18.86 -1.85
N PHE A 230 12.59 -17.60 -1.42
CA PHE A 230 11.61 -16.90 -0.61
C PHE A 230 10.34 -16.57 -1.40
N LEU A 231 10.47 -16.09 -2.64
CA LEU A 231 9.34 -15.83 -3.54
C LEU A 231 8.60 -17.12 -3.92
N GLU A 232 9.33 -18.20 -4.21
CA GLU A 232 8.76 -19.52 -4.47
C GLU A 232 7.96 -20.04 -3.27
N LYS A 233 8.45 -19.82 -2.04
CA LYS A 233 7.70 -20.17 -0.81
C LYS A 233 6.44 -19.33 -0.61
N LEU A 234 6.41 -18.09 -1.10
CA LEU A 234 5.20 -17.27 -1.09
C LEU A 234 4.19 -17.73 -2.15
N GLU A 235 4.66 -18.09 -3.35
CA GLU A 235 3.83 -18.56 -4.46
C GLU A 235 3.28 -19.98 -4.21
N GLY A 236 4.09 -20.87 -3.61
CA GLY A 236 3.67 -22.22 -3.22
C GLY A 236 2.67 -22.25 -2.05
N ARG A 237 2.55 -21.16 -1.29
CA ARG A 237 1.49 -20.99 -0.28
C ARG A 237 0.16 -20.51 -0.88
N GLY A 238 0.18 -20.04 -2.13
CA GLY A 238 -1.00 -19.54 -2.86
C GLY A 238 -1.71 -20.59 -3.71
N ARG A 239 -1.13 -21.78 -3.91
CA ARG A 239 -1.78 -22.91 -4.59
C ARG A 239 -1.61 -24.20 -3.78
N GLY A 240 -2.71 -24.65 -3.16
CA GLY A 240 -2.87 -26.05 -2.76
C GLY A 240 -2.59 -26.39 -1.29
N SER A 241 -3.51 -26.05 -0.40
CA SER A 241 -3.86 -26.93 0.73
C SER A 241 -5.17 -27.63 0.41
N GLU A 242 -5.19 -28.47 -0.63
CA GLU A 242 -6.17 -29.53 -0.77
C GLU A 242 -5.47 -30.76 -1.35
N ASN A 243 -5.57 -31.85 -0.59
CA ASN A 243 -5.39 -33.25 -0.99
C ASN A 243 -3.97 -33.83 -0.95
N GLY A 244 -3.62 -34.34 0.23
CA GLY A 244 -2.71 -35.48 0.38
C GLY A 244 -3.51 -36.77 0.63
N VAL A 245 -3.80 -37.54 -0.41
CA VAL A 245 -3.90 -39.01 -0.33
C VAL A 245 -3.16 -39.58 -1.53
N LYS A 246 -2.17 -40.42 -1.23
CA LYS A 246 -1.30 -41.16 -2.15
C LYS A 246 -2.10 -42.07 -3.09
N MET A 247 -1.65 -42.23 -4.32
CA MET A 247 -1.34 -43.54 -4.90
C MET A 247 -0.39 -43.40 -6.10
N GLU A 248 0.55 -44.34 -6.17
CA GLU A 248 1.57 -44.52 -7.21
C GLU A 248 0.99 -44.85 -8.60
N GLY A 249 1.80 -44.61 -9.64
CA GLY A 249 1.97 -45.61 -10.70
C GLY A 249 1.80 -45.16 -12.15
N VAL A 250 2.91 -45.23 -12.89
CA VAL A 250 3.02 -45.70 -14.29
C VAL A 250 2.72 -44.71 -15.45
N GLN A 251 3.82 -44.33 -16.10
CA GLN A 251 4.16 -44.25 -17.53
C GLN A 251 3.18 -43.72 -18.61
N GLU A 252 3.83 -42.94 -19.47
CA GLU A 252 3.73 -42.84 -20.95
C GLU A 252 2.56 -42.12 -21.66
N ALA A 253 3.01 -41.13 -22.43
CA ALA A 253 2.73 -40.89 -23.84
C ALA A 253 1.45 -40.13 -24.27
N GLU A 254 1.73 -39.11 -25.10
CA GLU A 254 0.94 -38.55 -26.20
C GLU A 254 -0.28 -37.63 -25.90
N ARG A 255 -0.19 -36.40 -26.43
CA ARG A 255 -1.33 -35.54 -26.85
C ARG A 255 -1.95 -36.16 -28.14
N PRO A 256 -3.18 -35.82 -28.63
CA PRO A 256 -3.94 -34.55 -28.45
C PRO A 256 -5.51 -34.63 -28.51
N CYS A 257 -6.16 -33.45 -28.51
CA CYS A 257 -7.46 -33.07 -29.13
C CYS A 257 -8.81 -33.14 -28.38
N LEU A 258 -9.46 -31.95 -28.33
CA LEU A 258 -10.85 -31.55 -28.68
C LEU A 258 -12.12 -32.29 -28.17
N ALA A 259 -13.05 -31.45 -27.68
CA ALA A 259 -14.51 -31.41 -27.95
C ALA A 259 -15.53 -32.18 -27.07
N SER A 260 -16.78 -31.70 -27.20
CA SER A 260 -18.10 -32.07 -26.62
C SER A 260 -18.44 -31.42 -25.27
N GLU A 261 -19.37 -30.46 -25.17
CA GLU A 261 -20.79 -30.36 -25.60
C GLU A 261 -21.74 -31.44 -25.07
N ASP A 262 -22.87 -30.92 -24.58
CA ASP A 262 -24.22 -31.48 -24.42
C ASP A 262 -24.55 -32.54 -23.37
N PHE A 263 -25.42 -32.15 -22.45
CA PHE A 263 -26.51 -33.02 -21.99
C PHE A 263 -27.81 -32.21 -21.82
N ARG A 264 -28.78 -32.46 -22.70
CA ARG A 264 -30.20 -32.16 -22.49
C ARG A 264 -31.00 -33.46 -22.54
N GLN A 265 -32.03 -33.48 -21.68
CA GLN A 265 -33.30 -34.22 -21.76
C GLN A 265 -33.36 -35.67 -21.24
N ARG A 266 -34.19 -35.85 -20.21
CA ARG A 266 -35.29 -36.82 -20.26
C ARG A 266 -36.53 -36.31 -19.51
N LEU A 267 -37.63 -36.25 -20.25
CA LEU A 267 -39.00 -36.06 -19.80
C LEU A 267 -39.45 -37.20 -18.87
N ASN A 268 -40.42 -36.92 -18.00
CA ASN A 268 -41.48 -37.87 -17.64
C ASN A 268 -42.83 -37.14 -17.64
N ILE A 269 -43.76 -37.70 -18.42
CA ILE A 269 -45.18 -37.37 -18.50
C ILE A 269 -45.92 -38.38 -17.61
N SER A 270 -46.91 -37.95 -16.84
CA SER A 270 -47.97 -38.83 -16.33
C SER A 270 -49.29 -38.08 -16.30
N THR A 271 -50.32 -38.76 -16.79
CA THR A 271 -51.67 -38.31 -17.15
C THR A 271 -52.67 -38.50 -15.99
N ASP A 272 -53.80 -37.79 -16.09
CA ASP A 272 -55.15 -38.05 -15.55
C ASP A 272 -55.53 -37.75 -14.08
N GLN A 273 -56.39 -36.73 -13.89
CA GLN A 273 -57.74 -36.88 -13.31
C GLN A 273 -58.66 -35.64 -13.49
N GLN A 274 -59.59 -35.79 -14.45
CA GLN A 274 -61.02 -35.46 -14.51
C GLN A 274 -61.76 -34.40 -13.63
N VAL A 275 -62.45 -33.50 -14.36
CA VAL A 275 -63.87 -32.97 -14.31
C VAL A 275 -64.37 -32.02 -13.21
N HIS A 276 -64.83 -30.82 -13.63
CA HIS A 276 -66.23 -30.26 -13.58
C HIS A 276 -66.22 -28.82 -14.19
N LEU A 277 -66.70 -28.59 -15.43
CA LEU A 277 -68.03 -28.06 -15.86
C LEU A 277 -68.51 -26.84 -15.00
N ALA A 278 -68.85 -25.64 -15.46
CA ALA A 278 -69.43 -25.18 -16.73
C ALA A 278 -69.41 -23.62 -16.87
N HIS A 279 -69.34 -23.14 -18.12
CA HIS A 279 -69.94 -21.95 -18.77
C HIS A 279 -70.11 -20.58 -18.04
N LEU A 280 -69.61 -19.49 -18.66
CA LEU A 280 -70.39 -18.45 -19.38
C LEU A 280 -69.45 -17.38 -20.02
N LYS A 281 -69.89 -16.77 -21.14
CA LYS A 281 -69.18 -15.80 -22.01
C LYS A 281 -68.85 -14.44 -21.35
N PRO A 282 -67.84 -13.69 -21.84
CA PRO A 282 -67.59 -12.30 -21.40
C PRO A 282 -68.22 -11.26 -22.34
N ASP A 283 -68.74 -10.17 -21.79
CA ASP A 283 -68.70 -8.83 -22.40
C ASP A 283 -68.80 -7.74 -21.31
N PRO A 284 -68.51 -6.46 -21.57
CA PRO A 284 -67.34 -5.76 -21.04
C PRO A 284 -67.75 -4.70 -20.01
N GLU A 285 -66.76 -3.94 -19.54
CA GLU A 285 -66.87 -2.75 -18.68
C GLU A 285 -66.73 -2.99 -17.17
N ARG A 286 -65.49 -2.82 -16.69
CA ARG A 286 -65.15 -1.98 -15.52
C ARG A 286 -63.65 -2.03 -15.25
N SER A 287 -62.91 -1.08 -15.81
CA SER A 287 -61.52 -0.84 -15.44
C SER A 287 -61.45 0.29 -14.42
N CYS A 288 -61.18 -0.07 -13.17
CA CYS A 288 -60.46 0.79 -12.24
C CYS A 288 -59.41 -0.07 -11.51
N SER A 289 -58.16 0.33 -11.73
CA SER A 289 -57.00 0.20 -10.84
C SER A 289 -56.72 -1.16 -10.20
N ASP A 290 -55.62 -1.79 -10.60
CA ASP A 290 -54.64 -2.27 -9.63
C ASP A 290 -53.23 -2.27 -10.26
N GLY A 291 -52.24 -1.85 -9.48
CA GLY A 291 -50.86 -1.74 -9.91
C GLY A 291 -50.16 -3.09 -9.86
N THR A 292 -49.35 -3.39 -10.88
CA THR A 292 -48.25 -4.34 -10.73
C THR A 292 -47.13 -3.96 -11.70
N GLU A 293 -46.16 -3.24 -11.15
CA GLU A 293 -44.75 -3.60 -11.22
C GLU A 293 -44.37 -4.56 -12.37
N LYS A 294 -43.77 -4.05 -13.46
CA LYS A 294 -43.00 -4.88 -14.38
C LYS A 294 -41.73 -4.17 -14.88
N ALA A 295 -40.63 -4.70 -14.38
CA ALA A 295 -39.36 -4.97 -15.06
C ALA A 295 -38.64 -3.81 -15.73
N ASP A 296 -37.56 -3.40 -15.06
CA ASP A 296 -36.26 -3.05 -15.65
C ASP A 296 -36.03 -3.75 -17.00
N PRO A 297 -35.79 -3.06 -18.13
CA PRO A 297 -35.38 -3.70 -19.37
C PRO A 297 -33.95 -4.26 -19.18
N GLU A 298 -33.95 -5.48 -18.67
CA GLU A 298 -33.09 -6.62 -18.92
C GLU A 298 -31.71 -6.35 -19.55
N PRO A 299 -30.60 -6.82 -18.94
CA PRO A 299 -29.24 -6.71 -19.48
C PRO A 299 -29.03 -7.35 -20.86
N ASP A 300 -30.03 -8.08 -21.37
CA ASP A 300 -30.03 -8.69 -22.69
C ASP A 300 -30.21 -7.68 -23.83
N TYR A 301 -30.87 -6.53 -23.63
CA TYR A 301 -31.06 -5.53 -24.70
C TYR A 301 -29.73 -4.86 -25.09
N ASP A 302 -29.01 -4.32 -24.09
CA ASP A 302 -27.72 -3.68 -24.31
C ASP A 302 -26.68 -4.67 -24.82
N TRP A 303 -26.74 -5.94 -24.37
CA TRP A 303 -25.87 -7.00 -24.86
C TRP A 303 -26.18 -7.39 -26.31
N ALA A 304 -27.46 -7.53 -26.68
CA ALA A 304 -27.89 -7.81 -28.04
C ALA A 304 -27.48 -6.68 -29.00
N LEU A 305 -27.61 -5.41 -28.60
CA LEU A 305 -27.20 -4.26 -29.40
C LEU A 305 -25.68 -4.25 -29.62
N MET A 306 -24.90 -4.51 -28.57
CA MET A 306 -23.44 -4.60 -28.68
C MET A 306 -23.01 -5.76 -29.58
N LYS A 307 -23.70 -6.89 -29.52
CA LYS A 307 -23.42 -8.05 -30.38
C LYS A 307 -23.76 -7.75 -31.84
N LEU A 308 -24.88 -7.07 -32.13
CA LEU A 308 -25.24 -6.61 -33.48
C LEU A 308 -24.21 -5.64 -34.05
N MET A 309 -23.74 -4.67 -33.26
CA MET A 309 -22.71 -3.73 -33.70
C MET A 309 -21.38 -4.41 -34.07
N ASN A 310 -21.06 -5.53 -33.43
CA ASN A 310 -19.86 -6.31 -33.73
C ASN A 310 -20.05 -7.27 -34.92
N SER A 311 -21.26 -7.82 -35.09
CA SER A 311 -21.60 -8.70 -36.22
C SER A 311 -21.80 -7.93 -37.53
N PHE A 312 -22.29 -6.69 -37.44
CA PHE A 312 -22.67 -5.84 -38.57
C PHE A 312 -22.01 -4.45 -38.45
N PRO A 313 -20.67 -4.36 -38.58
CA PRO A 313 -19.92 -3.11 -38.36
C PRO A 313 -20.24 -2.01 -39.38
N ASP A 314 -20.81 -2.37 -40.53
CA ASP A 314 -21.18 -1.44 -41.60
C ASP A 314 -22.52 -0.74 -41.36
N TYR A 315 -23.30 -1.20 -40.38
CA TYR A 315 -24.60 -0.64 -40.05
C TYR A 315 -24.49 0.39 -38.92
N ASN A 316 -25.25 1.48 -39.04
CA ASN A 316 -25.26 2.53 -38.05
C ASN A 316 -25.93 2.04 -36.75
N LYS A 317 -25.32 2.34 -35.59
CA LYS A 317 -25.86 2.02 -34.26
C LYS A 317 -27.33 2.39 -34.09
N VAL A 318 -27.75 3.57 -34.59
CA VAL A 318 -29.15 4.03 -34.46
C VAL A 318 -30.11 3.12 -35.23
N PHE A 319 -29.70 2.67 -36.40
CA PHE A 319 -30.48 1.76 -37.23
C PHE A 319 -30.57 0.35 -36.60
N LEU A 320 -29.47 -0.15 -36.02
CA LEU A 320 -29.46 -1.43 -35.31
C LEU A 320 -30.31 -1.40 -34.04
N ASP A 321 -30.35 -0.26 -33.35
CA ASP A 321 -31.19 -0.02 -32.18
C ASP A 321 -32.67 -0.01 -32.56
N ASP A 322 -33.04 0.66 -33.66
CA ASP A 322 -34.43 0.66 -34.17
C ASP A 322 -34.91 -0.74 -34.57
N ILE A 323 -34.05 -1.55 -35.20
CA ILE A 323 -34.38 -2.94 -35.55
C ILE A 323 -34.53 -3.78 -34.30
N LEU A 324 -33.59 -3.67 -33.35
CA LEU A 324 -33.65 -4.42 -32.11
C LEU A 324 -34.90 -4.04 -31.29
N GLN A 325 -35.30 -2.77 -31.34
CA GLN A 325 -36.52 -2.28 -30.71
C GLN A 325 -37.79 -2.82 -31.40
N GLN A 326 -37.78 -2.97 -32.74
CA GLN A 326 -38.86 -3.65 -33.48
C GLN A 326 -38.95 -5.13 -33.13
N CYS A 327 -37.81 -5.79 -32.89
CA CYS A 327 -37.74 -7.20 -32.48
C CYS A 327 -37.88 -7.41 -30.96
N SER A 328 -38.41 -6.42 -30.22
CA SER A 328 -38.62 -6.50 -28.76
C SER A 328 -37.36 -6.89 -27.96
N GLY A 329 -36.17 -6.51 -28.43
CA GLY A 329 -34.90 -6.86 -27.79
C GLY A 329 -34.31 -8.22 -28.18
N ASN A 330 -34.95 -8.97 -29.10
CA ASN A 330 -34.49 -10.29 -29.51
C ASN A 330 -33.38 -10.21 -30.58
N TYR A 331 -32.17 -10.65 -30.20
CA TYR A 331 -30.99 -10.66 -31.08
C TYR A 331 -31.17 -11.54 -32.33
N GLU A 332 -31.74 -12.75 -32.18
CA GLU A 332 -31.82 -13.70 -33.30
C GLU A 332 -32.77 -13.20 -34.38
N GLU A 333 -33.90 -12.64 -33.98
CA GLU A 333 -34.89 -12.06 -34.88
C GLU A 333 -34.34 -10.80 -35.58
N ALA A 334 -33.63 -9.93 -34.84
CA ALA A 334 -32.93 -8.79 -35.42
C ALA A 334 -31.86 -9.21 -36.44
N CYS A 335 -31.12 -10.30 -36.19
CA CYS A 335 -30.17 -10.86 -37.16
C CYS A 335 -30.85 -11.35 -38.44
N THR A 336 -32.04 -11.97 -38.35
CA THR A 336 -32.77 -12.43 -39.55
C THR A 336 -33.26 -11.30 -40.46
N LEU A 337 -33.46 -10.10 -39.92
CA LEU A 337 -33.86 -8.92 -40.70
C LEU A 337 -32.66 -8.21 -41.36
N LEU A 338 -31.45 -8.51 -40.91
CA LEU A 338 -30.20 -7.89 -41.38
C LEU A 338 -29.40 -8.79 -42.35
N LEU A 339 -29.77 -10.07 -42.45
CA LEU A 339 -29.31 -11.04 -43.45
C LEU A 339 -30.22 -11.00 -44.68
#